data_AF-A0A6G3MI08-F1
#
_entry.id   AF-A0A6G3MI08-F1
#
_cell.length_a   1.000
_cell.length_b   1.000
_cell.length_c   1.000
_cell.angle_alpha   90.00
_cell.angle_beta   90.00
_cell.angle_gamma   90.00
#
_symmetry.space_group_name_H-M   'P 1'
#
loop_
_entity.id
_entity.type
_entity.pdbx_description
1 polymer ?
#
loop_
_entity_poly.entity_id
_entity_poly.type
_entity_poly.pdbx_seq_one_letter_code
_entity_poly.pdbx_strand_id
1 'polypeptide(L)'
;LSFGEFVKTLIDFDHTCTDEICKQAFETLAFYQIATRISYLLENCRDKFNTLNNVGNNQISERLLIIISDGRGIFSEGETIVNRTIKDLKNDNIFILFIIMDTIRQENQSISHIKVPIFHQNSDVPTIKSYLEMFPFPYYIVLRNINDLPDLLSSITRQWLELVIN
;
A
#
# COMPACT_ATOMS: atom_id res chain seq x y z
N LEU A 1 10.20 2.10 -2.62
CA LEU A 1 10.44 1.72 -1.21
C LEU A 1 10.15 0.22 -1.05
N SER A 2 10.80 -0.46 -0.11
CA SER A 2 10.36 -1.75 0.44
C SER A 2 9.88 -1.57 1.87
N PHE A 3 9.02 -2.46 2.35
CA PHE A 3 8.42 -2.35 3.68
C PHE A 3 8.13 -3.71 4.34
N GLY A 4 7.91 -3.65 5.65
CA GLY A 4 7.61 -4.75 6.57
C GLY A 4 7.55 -4.17 7.98
N GLU A 5 8.34 -4.68 8.92
CA GLU A 5 8.66 -4.03 10.19
C GLU A 5 9.46 -2.74 10.00
N PHE A 6 10.27 -2.68 8.94
CA PHE A 6 11.11 -1.56 8.58
C PHE A 6 10.82 -1.11 7.15
N VAL A 7 10.99 0.19 6.92
CA VAL A 7 10.89 0.82 5.60
C VAL A 7 12.30 1.08 5.09
N LYS A 8 12.55 0.76 3.83
CA LYS A 8 13.84 1.02 3.17
C LYS A 8 13.61 1.65 1.81
N THR A 9 14.36 2.71 1.52
CA THR A 9 14.45 3.26 0.18
C THR A 9 15.33 2.36 -0.68
N LEU A 10 14.76 1.83 -1.75
CA LEU A 10 15.49 1.04 -2.73
C LEU A 10 16.05 1.93 -3.84
N ILE A 11 15.18 2.79 -4.39
CA ILE A 11 15.47 3.75 -5.44
C ILE A 11 14.72 5.03 -5.04
N ASP A 12 15.40 6.16 -5.12
CA ASP A 12 14.81 7.48 -4.84
C ASP A 12 14.44 8.21 -6.13
N PHE A 13 13.62 9.25 -6.01
CA PHE A 13 13.11 10.00 -7.17
C PHE A 13 14.20 10.67 -8.02
N ASP A 14 15.33 11.04 -7.40
CA ASP A 14 16.44 11.71 -8.08
C ASP A 14 17.37 10.76 -8.85
N HIS A 15 17.08 9.45 -8.83
CA HIS A 15 17.89 8.44 -9.50
C HIS A 15 17.23 7.96 -10.80
N THR A 16 18.01 7.90 -11.87
CA THR A 16 17.64 7.16 -13.08
C THR A 16 17.67 5.66 -12.77
N CYS A 17 16.58 4.91 -13.02
CA CYS A 17 16.61 3.44 -12.87
C CYS A 17 17.34 2.85 -14.08
N THR A 18 18.65 2.59 -13.93
CA THR A 18 19.39 1.72 -14.85
C THR A 18 19.23 0.27 -14.44
N ASP A 19 19.43 -0.67 -15.37
CA ASP A 19 19.31 -2.11 -15.08
C ASP A 19 20.14 -2.55 -13.87
N GLU A 20 21.34 -1.99 -13.68
CA GLU A 20 22.20 -2.29 -12.54
C GLU A 20 21.61 -1.79 -11.22
N ILE A 21 21.08 -0.56 -11.18
CA ILE A 21 20.45 0.02 -9.98
C ILE A 21 19.20 -0.78 -9.63
N CYS A 22 18.36 -1.05 -10.63
CA CYS A 22 17.14 -1.82 -10.41
C CYS A 22 17.50 -3.24 -9.91
N LYS A 23 18.53 -3.90 -10.50
CA LYS A 23 19.02 -5.21 -10.03
C LYS A 23 19.49 -5.18 -8.57
N GLN A 24 20.34 -4.21 -8.20
CA GLN A 24 20.81 -4.05 -6.83
C GLN A 24 19.66 -3.82 -5.85
N ALA A 25 18.67 -3.01 -6.23
CA ALA A 25 17.47 -2.81 -5.43
C ALA A 25 16.73 -4.12 -5.17
N PHE A 26 16.49 -4.95 -6.20
CA PHE A 26 15.83 -6.25 -6.06
C PHE A 26 16.63 -7.24 -5.22
N GLU A 27 17.95 -7.28 -5.33
CA GLU A 27 18.81 -8.16 -4.54
C GLU A 27 18.70 -7.88 -3.02
N THR A 28 18.27 -6.68 -2.62
CA THR A 28 18.09 -6.37 -1.20
C THR A 28 16.73 -6.78 -0.63
N LEU A 29 15.81 -7.27 -1.46
CA LEU A 29 14.50 -7.74 -1.03
C LEU A 29 14.59 -9.19 -0.52
N ALA A 30 14.73 -9.33 0.80
CA ALA A 30 14.90 -10.64 1.43
C ALA A 30 13.60 -11.26 1.99
N PHE A 31 12.49 -10.51 2.03
CA PHE A 31 11.14 -10.98 2.43
C PHE A 31 11.04 -11.76 3.76
N TYR A 32 11.97 -11.55 4.71
CA TYR A 32 12.00 -12.28 6.00
C TYR A 32 11.22 -11.60 7.14
N GLN A 33 10.76 -10.36 6.94
CA GLN A 33 10.11 -9.57 7.99
C GLN A 33 8.73 -10.17 8.33
N ILE A 34 8.37 -10.23 9.61
CA ILE A 34 7.19 -10.98 10.07
C ILE A 34 6.00 -10.08 10.45
N ALA A 35 6.21 -8.75 10.51
CA ALA A 35 5.13 -7.78 10.65
C ALA A 35 5.08 -6.79 9.48
N THR A 36 3.93 -6.14 9.33
CA THR A 36 3.65 -5.13 8.32
C THR A 36 3.26 -3.83 9.00
N ARG A 37 4.17 -2.86 9.06
CA ARG A 37 3.93 -1.54 9.65
C ARG A 37 3.49 -0.53 8.60
N ILE A 38 2.21 -0.59 8.25
CA ILE A 38 1.65 0.23 7.17
C ILE A 38 1.64 1.72 7.50
N SER A 39 1.30 2.12 8.72
CA SER A 39 1.30 3.53 9.14
C SER A 39 2.72 4.10 9.05
N TYR A 40 3.71 3.33 9.49
CA TYR A 40 5.12 3.72 9.34
C TYR A 40 5.54 3.86 7.88
N LEU A 41 5.10 2.96 6.98
CA LEU A 41 5.30 3.13 5.53
C LEU A 41 4.68 4.43 5.02
N LEU A 42 3.41 4.68 5.34
CA LEU A 42 2.68 5.83 4.84
C LEU A 42 3.30 7.15 5.30
N GLU A 43 3.75 7.23 6.55
CA GLU A 43 4.49 8.39 7.08
C GLU A 43 5.79 8.62 6.31
N ASN A 44 6.59 7.57 6.08
CA ASN A 44 7.82 7.68 5.28
C ASN A 44 7.55 8.11 3.83
N CYS A 45 6.46 7.62 3.21
CA CYS A 45 6.04 8.07 1.89
C CYS A 45 5.65 9.55 1.88
N ARG A 46 4.88 9.99 2.87
CA ARG A 46 4.44 11.37 3.04
C ARG A 46 5.63 12.32 3.16
N ASP A 47 6.62 11.98 4.00
CA ASP A 47 7.84 12.77 4.19
C ASP A 47 8.66 12.88 2.90
N LYS A 48 8.75 11.78 2.14
CA LYS A 48 9.41 11.80 0.81
C LYS A 48 8.72 12.72 -0.17
N PHE A 49 7.40 12.65 -0.29
CA PHE A 49 6.63 13.56 -1.16
C PHE A 49 6.79 15.03 -0.74
N ASN A 50 6.82 15.31 0.56
CA ASN A 50 7.02 16.66 1.07
C ASN A 50 8.43 17.19 0.81
N THR A 51 9.44 16.32 0.88
CA THR A 51 10.82 16.68 0.55
C THR A 51 10.95 17.14 -0.91
N LEU A 52 10.28 16.46 -1.85
CA LEU A 52 10.28 16.86 -3.26
C LEU A 52 9.66 18.24 -3.52
N ASN A 53 8.58 18.57 -2.82
CA ASN A 53 7.93 19.88 -2.98
C ASN A 53 8.79 21.05 -2.50
N ASN A 54 9.76 20.82 -1.61
CA ASN A 54 10.64 21.87 -1.10
C ASN A 54 11.81 22.18 -2.05
N VAL A 55 12.06 21.35 -3.07
CA VAL A 55 13.24 21.43 -3.95
C VAL A 55 12.97 22.19 -5.26
N GLY A 56 11.71 22.55 -5.57
CA GLY A 56 11.37 23.26 -6.81
C GLY A 56 10.26 24.31 -6.67
N ASN A 57 10.27 25.33 -7.55
CA ASN A 57 9.21 26.36 -7.64
C ASN A 57 7.87 25.84 -8.20
N ASN A 58 7.80 24.59 -8.66
CA ASN A 58 6.57 23.94 -9.10
C ASN A 58 6.07 23.02 -7.98
N GLN A 59 5.02 23.43 -7.29
CA GLN A 59 4.31 22.53 -6.37
C GLN A 59 3.75 21.34 -7.17
N ILE A 60 4.25 20.14 -6.91
CA ILE A 60 3.61 18.91 -7.38
C ILE A 60 2.30 18.79 -6.59
N SER A 61 1.18 19.05 -7.26
CA SER A 61 -0.15 19.06 -6.64
C SER A 61 -0.72 17.66 -6.46
N GLU A 62 -0.43 16.75 -7.40
CA GLU A 62 -1.02 15.41 -7.45
C GLU A 62 0.05 14.33 -7.31
N ARG A 63 -0.15 13.40 -6.37
CA ARG A 63 0.82 12.34 -6.04
C ARG A 63 0.13 10.99 -6.00
N LEU A 64 0.73 10.01 -6.68
CA LEU A 64 0.25 8.63 -6.69
C LEU A 64 1.16 7.74 -5.82
N LEU A 65 0.56 7.06 -4.85
CA LEU A 65 1.20 6.00 -4.08
C LEU A 65 0.52 4.66 -4.41
N ILE A 66 1.25 3.77 -5.09
CA ILE A 66 0.82 2.39 -5.30
C ILE A 66 1.52 1.50 -4.26
N ILE A 67 0.71 0.78 -3.47
CA ILE A 67 1.20 -0.18 -2.48
C ILE A 67 0.87 -1.58 -2.97
N ILE A 68 1.87 -2.47 -2.98
CA ILE A 68 1.71 -3.85 -3.43
C ILE A 68 2.11 -4.78 -2.28
N SER A 69 1.16 -5.59 -1.80
CA SER A 69 1.36 -6.56 -0.71
C SER A 69 0.22 -7.57 -0.71
N ASP A 70 0.35 -8.68 0.01
CA ASP A 70 -0.75 -9.62 0.25
C ASP A 70 -1.89 -9.05 1.14
N GLY A 71 -1.74 -7.82 1.64
CA GLY A 71 -2.74 -7.08 2.41
C GLY A 71 -2.88 -7.55 3.86
N ARG A 72 -2.13 -8.56 4.31
CA ARG A 72 -2.29 -9.14 5.65
C ARG A 72 -1.60 -8.28 6.71
N GLY A 73 -2.16 -8.31 7.92
CA GLY A 73 -1.56 -7.60 9.06
C GLY A 73 -1.65 -6.08 8.95
N ILE A 74 -2.53 -5.53 8.08
CA ILE A 74 -2.66 -4.09 7.87
C ILE A 74 -2.97 -3.31 9.14
N PHE A 75 -3.56 -3.97 10.14
CA PHE A 75 -3.91 -3.39 11.44
C PHE A 75 -2.91 -3.71 12.56
N SER A 76 -1.70 -4.16 12.24
CA SER A 76 -0.68 -4.50 13.25
C SER A 76 -0.31 -3.32 14.15
N GLU A 77 -0.43 -2.10 13.64
CA GLU A 77 -0.19 -0.84 14.37
C GLU A 77 -1.46 -0.26 15.00
N GLY A 78 -2.60 -0.96 14.90
CA GLY A 78 -3.90 -0.54 15.45
C GLY A 78 -4.76 0.24 14.46
N GLU A 79 -6.06 -0.09 14.42
CA GLU A 79 -7.04 0.46 13.49
C GLU A 79 -7.11 1.99 13.50
N THR A 80 -7.14 2.60 14.69
CA THR A 80 -7.19 4.07 14.84
C THR A 80 -5.98 4.77 14.23
N ILE A 81 -4.78 4.20 14.40
CA ILE A 81 -3.53 4.79 13.87
C ILE A 81 -3.54 4.68 12.35
N VAL A 82 -3.82 3.49 11.82
CA VAL A 82 -3.87 3.23 10.37
C VAL A 82 -4.87 4.14 9.66
N ASN A 83 -6.11 4.22 10.17
CA ASN A 83 -7.15 5.07 9.60
C ASN A 83 -6.79 6.56 9.66
N ARG A 84 -6.16 7.01 10.75
CA ARG A 84 -5.67 8.39 10.87
C ARG A 84 -4.61 8.68 9.82
N THR A 85 -3.59 7.84 9.71
CA THR A 85 -2.48 8.04 8.77
C THR A 85 -2.97 8.05 7.33
N ILE A 86 -3.88 7.14 6.94
CA ILE A 86 -4.50 7.15 5.60
C ILE A 86 -5.26 8.45 5.34
N LYS A 87 -6.03 8.92 6.33
CA LYS A 87 -6.75 10.20 6.23
C LYS A 87 -5.80 11.38 6.07
N ASP A 88 -4.68 11.38 6.77
CA ASP A 88 -3.69 12.45 6.70
C ASP A 88 -3.04 12.52 5.30
N LEU A 89 -2.66 11.38 4.73
CA LEU A 89 -2.12 11.35 3.35
C LEU A 89 -3.17 11.81 2.32
N LYS A 90 -4.44 11.45 2.52
CA LYS A 90 -5.54 11.93 1.66
C LYS A 90 -5.68 13.45 1.73
N ASN A 91 -5.56 14.05 2.92
CA ASN A 91 -5.62 15.51 3.08
C ASN A 91 -4.43 16.22 2.42
N ASP A 92 -3.31 15.52 2.22
CA ASP A 92 -2.11 15.99 1.53
C ASP A 92 -2.14 15.72 0.00
N ASN A 93 -3.32 15.43 -0.55
CA ASN A 93 -3.55 15.11 -1.97
C ASN A 93 -2.69 13.93 -2.48
N ILE A 94 -2.43 12.95 -1.62
CA ILE A 94 -1.78 11.70 -2.02
C ILE A 94 -2.87 10.67 -2.31
N PHE A 95 -3.01 10.30 -3.58
CA PHE A 95 -3.89 9.23 -4.00
C PHE A 95 -3.22 7.88 -3.72
N ILE A 96 -3.83 7.07 -2.84
CA ILE A 96 -3.29 5.76 -2.47
C ILE A 96 -4.12 4.67 -3.15
N LEU A 97 -3.44 3.80 -3.90
CA LEU A 97 -4.01 2.57 -4.43
C LEU A 97 -3.29 1.35 -3.84
N PHE A 98 -4.07 0.44 -3.25
CA PHE A 98 -3.52 -0.82 -2.72
C PHE A 98 -3.80 -1.99 -3.66
N ILE A 99 -2.76 -2.65 -4.15
CA ILE A 99 -2.87 -3.90 -4.92
C ILE A 99 -2.61 -5.07 -3.97
N ILE A 100 -3.67 -5.81 -3.67
CA ILE A 100 -3.65 -7.00 -2.83
C ILE A 100 -3.26 -8.20 -3.70
N MET A 101 -2.06 -8.74 -3.49
CA MET A 101 -1.58 -9.95 -4.16
C MET A 101 -2.17 -11.20 -3.50
N ASP A 102 -3.25 -11.71 -4.07
CA ASP A 102 -3.96 -12.91 -3.59
C ASP A 102 -3.81 -14.05 -4.60
N THR A 103 -2.56 -14.44 -4.85
CA THR A 103 -2.18 -15.42 -5.88
C THR A 103 -2.18 -16.87 -5.38
N ILE A 104 -2.60 -17.08 -4.13
CA ILE A 104 -2.64 -18.40 -3.51
C ILE A 104 -3.75 -19.24 -4.16
N ARG A 105 -3.39 -20.40 -4.70
CA ARG A 105 -4.32 -21.29 -5.39
C ARG A 105 -5.34 -21.96 -4.47
N GLN A 106 -5.01 -22.10 -3.19
CA GLN A 106 -5.89 -22.70 -2.20
C GLN A 106 -6.91 -21.65 -1.74
N GLU A 107 -8.18 -21.84 -2.09
CA GLU A 107 -9.22 -20.86 -1.82
C GLU A 107 -9.33 -20.53 -0.33
N ASN A 108 -9.25 -21.52 0.57
CA ASN A 108 -9.34 -21.30 2.02
C ASN A 108 -8.21 -20.43 2.60
N GLN A 109 -7.11 -20.25 1.87
CA GLN A 109 -6.01 -19.37 2.24
C GLN A 109 -6.12 -17.98 1.61
N SER A 110 -7.08 -17.75 0.70
CA SER A 110 -7.31 -16.43 0.10
C SER A 110 -7.68 -15.40 1.15
N ILE A 111 -7.23 -14.16 0.93
CA ILE A 111 -7.61 -13.01 1.76
C ILE A 111 -9.13 -12.83 1.85
N SER A 112 -9.89 -13.21 0.81
CA SER A 112 -11.35 -13.07 0.80
C SER A 112 -12.07 -14.00 1.77
N HIS A 113 -11.40 -15.06 2.23
CA HIS A 113 -11.97 -16.01 3.19
C HIS A 113 -11.54 -15.73 4.64
N ILE A 114 -10.70 -14.71 4.87
CA ILE A 114 -10.29 -14.32 6.21
C ILE A 114 -11.49 -13.70 6.93
N LYS A 115 -11.83 -14.28 8.09
CA LYS A 115 -12.91 -13.85 8.96
C LYS A 115 -12.33 -13.28 10.25
N VAL A 116 -12.82 -12.10 10.64
CA VAL A 116 -12.38 -11.39 11.85
C VAL A 116 -13.52 -11.38 12.87
N PRO A 117 -13.30 -11.87 14.11
CA PRO A 117 -14.26 -11.71 15.19
C PRO A 117 -14.19 -10.28 15.75
N ILE A 118 -15.35 -9.62 15.83
CA ILE A 118 -15.53 -8.30 16.41
C ILE A 118 -16.28 -8.43 17.73
N PHE A 119 -15.58 -8.12 18.81
CA PHE A 119 -16.11 -8.15 20.16
C PHE A 119 -16.75 -6.81 20.49
N HIS A 120 -17.98 -6.84 20.99
CA HIS A 120 -18.72 -5.65 21.42
C HIS A 120 -18.77 -5.59 22.94
N GLN A 121 -18.66 -4.40 23.53
CA GLN A 121 -18.65 -4.26 24.99
C GLN A 121 -19.92 -4.76 25.68
N ASN A 122 -21.05 -4.83 24.95
CA ASN A 122 -22.37 -5.19 25.47
C ASN A 122 -22.85 -6.58 25.02
N SER A 123 -21.97 -7.42 24.46
CA SER A 123 -22.36 -8.76 24.00
C SER A 123 -21.21 -9.76 24.14
N ASP A 124 -21.51 -10.92 24.71
CA ASP A 124 -20.57 -12.04 24.81
C ASP A 124 -20.39 -12.80 23.47
N VAL A 125 -21.22 -12.50 22.46
CA VAL A 125 -21.15 -13.14 21.14
C VAL A 125 -20.45 -12.20 20.15
N PRO A 126 -19.26 -12.58 19.61
CA PRO A 126 -18.59 -11.75 18.63
C PRO A 126 -19.34 -11.78 17.29
N THR A 127 -19.40 -10.63 16.63
CA THR A 127 -19.86 -10.57 15.24
C THR A 127 -18.71 -10.96 14.32
N ILE A 128 -18.95 -11.87 13.38
CA ILE A 128 -17.94 -12.22 12.38
C ILE A 128 -18.06 -11.29 11.18
N LYS A 129 -16.96 -10.62 10.82
CA LYS A 129 -16.86 -9.79 9.60
C LYS A 129 -15.84 -10.37 8.63
N SER A 130 -16.02 -10.05 7.35
CA SER A 130 -14.97 -10.30 6.35
C SER A 130 -13.79 -9.35 6.59
N TYR A 131 -12.56 -9.84 6.45
CA TYR A 131 -11.38 -8.99 6.53
C TYR A 131 -11.40 -7.85 5.49
N LEU A 132 -11.86 -8.14 4.27
CA LEU A 132 -11.94 -7.15 3.19
C LEU A 132 -13.01 -6.08 3.44
N GLU A 133 -14.07 -6.38 4.19
CA GLU A 133 -15.06 -5.37 4.61
C GLU A 133 -14.47 -4.35 5.57
N MET A 134 -13.43 -4.74 6.31
CA MET A 134 -12.73 -3.86 7.25
C MET A 134 -11.49 -3.22 6.63
N PHE A 135 -11.12 -3.55 5.39
CA PHE A 135 -9.86 -3.10 4.80
C PHE A 135 -9.83 -1.56 4.72
N PRO A 136 -8.77 -0.90 5.23
CA PRO A 136 -8.83 0.53 5.54
C PRO A 136 -8.62 1.44 4.31
N PHE A 137 -8.15 0.87 3.20
CA PHE A 137 -7.91 1.62 1.97
C PHE A 137 -9.20 1.69 1.14
N PRO A 138 -9.67 2.90 0.76
CA PRO A 138 -10.89 3.04 -0.03
C PRO A 138 -10.72 2.56 -1.48
N TYR A 139 -9.48 2.56 -1.99
CA TYR A 139 -9.15 2.09 -3.34
C TYR A 139 -8.18 0.91 -3.21
N TYR A 140 -8.67 -0.28 -3.53
CA TYR A 140 -7.83 -1.46 -3.61
C TYR A 140 -8.28 -2.40 -4.74
N ILE A 141 -7.36 -3.23 -5.21
CA ILE A 141 -7.59 -4.23 -6.24
C ILE A 141 -7.06 -5.57 -5.73
N VAL A 142 -7.89 -6.62 -5.78
CA VAL A 142 -7.47 -7.99 -5.48
C VAL A 142 -6.95 -8.64 -6.75
N LEU A 143 -5.65 -8.83 -6.83
CA LEU A 143 -4.97 -9.44 -7.97
C LEU A 143 -4.77 -10.94 -7.72
N ARG A 144 -5.49 -11.78 -8.46
CA ARG A 144 -5.40 -13.25 -8.35
C ARG A 144 -4.33 -13.89 -9.21
N ASN A 145 -3.91 -13.23 -10.28
CA ASN A 145 -2.92 -13.73 -11.21
C ASN A 145 -1.80 -12.70 -11.37
N ILE A 146 -0.58 -13.08 -10.98
CA ILE A 146 0.58 -12.19 -11.00
C ILE A 146 0.94 -11.74 -12.43
N ASN A 147 0.59 -12.55 -13.43
CA ASN A 147 0.88 -12.23 -14.84
C ASN A 147 0.09 -11.01 -15.33
N ASP A 148 -1.00 -10.64 -14.64
CA ASP A 148 -1.83 -9.49 -15.01
C ASP A 148 -1.31 -8.19 -14.37
N LEU A 149 -0.32 -8.26 -13.46
CA LEU A 149 0.22 -7.09 -12.75
C LEU A 149 0.81 -6.03 -13.70
N PRO A 150 1.61 -6.38 -14.74
CA PRO A 150 2.18 -5.36 -15.64
C PRO A 150 1.10 -4.57 -16.40
N ASP A 151 0.09 -5.27 -16.92
CA ASP A 151 -1.02 -4.66 -17.64
C ASP A 151 -1.89 -3.80 -16.70
N LEU A 152 -2.14 -4.30 -15.49
CA LEU A 152 -2.85 -3.57 -14.45
C LEU A 152 -2.14 -2.26 -14.09
N LEU A 153 -0.83 -2.29 -13.82
CA LEU A 153 -0.04 -1.09 -13.50
C LEU A 153 -0.04 -0.09 -14.67
N SER A 154 0.06 -0.59 -15.90
CA SER A 154 0.00 0.25 -17.11
C SER A 154 -1.36 0.94 -17.26
N SER A 155 -2.44 0.24 -16.95
CA SER A 155 -3.80 0.80 -16.99
C SER A 155 -4.03 1.83 -15.88
N ILE A 156 -3.65 1.50 -14.64
CA ILE A 156 -3.77 2.41 -13.48
C ILE A 156 -3.03 3.72 -13.73
N THR A 157 -1.76 3.63 -14.16
CA THR A 157 -0.93 4.82 -14.36
C THR A 157 -1.48 5.71 -15.46
N ARG A 158 -1.96 5.11 -16.56
CA ARG A 158 -2.67 5.85 -17.62
C ARG A 158 -3.92 6.56 -17.09
N GLN A 159 -4.80 5.85 -16.41
CA GLN A 159 -6.03 6.41 -15.85
C GLN A 159 -5.74 7.55 -14.87
N TRP A 160 -4.75 7.38 -13.99
CA TRP A 160 -4.36 8.42 -13.05
C TRP A 160 -3.81 9.66 -13.76
N LEU A 161 -2.96 9.48 -14.79
CA LEU A 161 -2.46 10.60 -15.59
C LEU A 161 -3.58 11.34 -16.32
N GLU A 162 -4.56 10.62 -16.89
CA GLU A 162 -5.73 11.22 -17.54
C GLU A 162 -6.58 12.04 -16.55
N LEU A 163 -6.66 11.64 -15.28
CA LEU A 163 -7.39 12.40 -14.26
C LEU A 163 -6.66 13.66 -13.80
N VAL A 164 -5.32 13.63 -13.79
CA VAL A 164 -4.48 14.73 -13.28
C VAL A 164 -4.15 15.78 -14.34
N ILE A 165 -4.13 15.39 -15.62
CA ILE A 165 -3.82 16.29 -16.74
C ILE A 165 -5.07 17.08 -17.20
N ASN A 166 -6.27 16.63 -16.83
CA ASN A 166 -7.54 17.33 -17.11
C ASN A 166 -7.85 18.38 -16.04
#